data_AF-A0A6B9FGH7-F1
#
_entry.id   AF-A0A6B9FGH7-F1
#
_cell.length_a   1.000
_cell.length_b   1.000
_cell.length_c   1.000
_cell.angle_alpha   90.00
_cell.angle_beta   90.00
_cell.angle_gamma   90.00
#
_symmetry.space_group_name_H-M   'P 1'
#
loop_
_entity.id
_entity.type
_entity.pdbx_description
1 polymer ?
#
loop_
_entity_poly.entity_id
_entity_poly.type
_entity_poly.pdbx_seq_one_letter_code
_entity_poly.pdbx_strand_id
1 'polypeptide(L)'
;MLLLASPAAAQDTSPFPPGENAALVKQTCSGCHDGRLVVSKQYDDQSARRYWRVMMGTDPESDDARKVITYLTTVLGVSDDGGPDAIR
;
A
#
# COMPACT_ATOMS: atom_id res chain seq x y z
N MET A 1 3.28 39.59 25.66
CA MET A 1 3.85 38.29 25.27
C MET A 1 2.75 37.51 24.56
N LEU A 2 2.73 37.49 23.23
CA LEU A 2 1.81 36.66 22.45
C LEU A 2 2.41 35.26 22.28
N LEU A 3 1.74 34.25 22.83
CA LEU A 3 2.05 32.83 22.60
C LEU A 3 1.46 32.43 21.24
N LEU A 4 2.33 32.28 20.24
CA LEU A 4 1.99 31.67 18.95
C LEU A 4 1.77 30.17 19.19
N ALA A 5 0.50 29.74 19.23
CA ALA A 5 0.15 28.33 19.22
C ALA A 5 0.37 27.79 17.80
N SER A 6 1.44 27.00 17.61
CA SER A 6 1.65 26.25 16.37
C SER A 6 0.52 25.23 16.21
N PRO A 7 -0.07 25.07 15.00
CA PRO A 7 -1.02 24.01 14.76
C PRO A 7 -0.25 22.68 14.88
N ALA A 8 -0.70 21.82 15.80
CA ALA A 8 -0.23 20.45 15.83
C ALA A 8 -0.59 19.81 14.50
N ALA A 9 0.40 19.57 13.64
CA ALA A 9 0.21 18.71 12.48
C ALA A 9 -0.32 17.38 13.00
N ALA A 10 -1.57 17.06 12.66
CA ALA A 10 -2.15 15.77 12.97
C ALA A 10 -1.18 14.70 12.46
N GLN A 11 -0.54 13.99 13.38
CA GLN A 11 0.38 12.93 12.99
C GLN A 11 -0.45 11.91 12.24
N ASP A 12 -0.12 11.72 10.96
CA ASP A 12 -0.82 10.78 10.11
C ASP A 12 -0.51 9.38 10.64
N THR A 13 -1.37 8.85 11.50
CA THR A 13 -1.27 7.51 12.10
C THR A 13 -1.64 6.41 11.10
N SER A 14 -1.53 6.71 9.80
CA SER A 14 -1.75 5.77 8.72
C SER A 14 -0.89 4.53 8.93
N PRO A 15 -1.46 3.33 8.85
CA PRO A 15 -0.68 2.10 8.94
C PRO A 15 0.20 1.88 7.70
N PHE A 16 -0.04 2.62 6.62
CA PHE A 16 0.70 2.53 5.36
C PHE A 16 2.07 3.23 5.47
N PRO A 17 3.19 2.50 5.26
CA PRO A 17 4.51 3.10 5.18
C PRO A 17 4.57 4.23 4.13
N PRO A 18 5.42 5.25 4.33
CA PRO A 18 5.62 6.29 3.33
C PRO A 18 6.22 5.69 2.05
N GLY A 19 5.82 6.23 0.89
CA GLY A 19 6.30 5.79 -0.41
C GLY A 19 5.52 6.42 -1.56
N GLU A 20 5.98 6.20 -2.78
CA GLU A 20 5.26 6.62 -3.98
C GLU A 20 3.86 6.01 -4.00
N ASN A 21 2.82 6.79 -4.28
CA ASN A 21 1.41 6.34 -4.29
C ASN A 21 0.82 6.00 -2.90
N ALA A 22 1.53 6.20 -1.78
CA ALA A 22 1.02 5.87 -0.44
C ALA A 22 -0.32 6.55 -0.10
N ALA A 23 -0.51 7.81 -0.49
CA ALA A 23 -1.75 8.55 -0.25
C ALA A 23 -2.95 7.94 -1.00
N LEU A 24 -2.73 7.55 -2.27
CA LEU A 24 -3.76 6.88 -3.08
C LEU A 24 -4.11 5.52 -2.47
N VAL A 25 -3.11 4.72 -2.09
CA VAL A 25 -3.32 3.41 -1.47
C VAL A 25 -4.08 3.55 -0.15
N LYS A 26 -3.70 4.49 0.70
CA LYS A 26 -4.40 4.78 1.96
C LYS A 26 -5.88 5.08 1.70
N GLN A 27 -6.16 5.97 0.75
CA GLN A 27 -7.52 6.35 0.39
C GLN A 27 -8.33 5.17 -0.16
N THR A 28 -7.75 4.40 -1.09
CA THR A 28 -8.43 3.30 -1.76
C THR A 28 -8.66 2.11 -0.82
N CYS A 29 -7.61 1.65 -0.15
CA CYS A 29 -7.67 0.41 0.64
C CYS A 29 -8.37 0.57 1.99
N SER A 30 -8.39 1.78 2.55
CA SER A 30 -9.09 2.05 3.82
C SER A 30 -10.56 2.40 3.63
N GLY A 31 -11.05 2.48 2.39
CA GLY A 31 -12.43 2.88 2.08
C GLY A 31 -13.47 1.84 2.47
N CYS A 32 -13.11 0.55 2.45
CA CYS A 32 -14.04 -0.56 2.71
C CYS A 32 -13.67 -1.39 3.95
N HIS A 33 -12.39 -1.50 4.28
CA HIS A 33 -11.86 -2.32 5.37
C HIS A 33 -10.73 -1.58 6.09
N ASP A 34 -10.27 -2.12 7.22
CA ASP A 34 -9.10 -1.58 7.91
C ASP A 34 -7.82 -1.79 7.08
N GLY A 35 -7.10 -0.70 6.82
CA GLY A 35 -5.85 -0.70 6.05
C GLY A 35 -4.73 -1.56 6.66
N ARG A 36 -4.80 -1.89 7.96
CA ARG A 36 -3.89 -2.83 8.63
C ARG A 36 -3.87 -4.21 7.97
N LEU A 37 -4.98 -4.64 7.38
CA LEU A 37 -5.06 -5.93 6.66
C LEU A 37 -4.20 -5.95 5.39
N VAL A 38 -3.97 -4.78 4.79
CA VAL A 38 -3.12 -4.63 3.61
C VAL A 38 -1.65 -4.64 4.02
N VAL A 39 -1.28 -3.82 5.00
CA VAL A 39 0.12 -3.69 5.42
C VAL A 39 0.65 -4.88 6.22
N SER A 40 -0.22 -5.79 6.66
CA SER A 40 0.18 -7.04 7.33
C SER A 40 0.57 -8.15 6.34
N LYS A 41 0.61 -7.87 5.05
CA LYS A 41 0.88 -8.84 3.97
C LYS A 41 2.09 -8.37 3.17
N GLN A 42 2.71 -9.33 2.49
CA GLN A 42 3.70 -9.07 1.46
C GLN A 42 3.10 -9.39 0.09
N TYR A 43 3.54 -8.66 -0.94
CA TYR A 43 2.98 -8.78 -2.28
C TYR A 43 4.06 -8.96 -3.34
N ASP A 44 3.91 -9.99 -4.15
CA ASP A 44 4.47 -10.00 -5.51
C ASP A 44 3.44 -9.43 -6.50
N ASP A 45 3.84 -9.24 -7.76
CA ASP A 45 2.98 -8.68 -8.80
C ASP A 45 1.71 -9.52 -9.03
N GLN A 46 1.83 -10.85 -9.02
CA GLN A 46 0.70 -11.75 -9.24
C GLN A 46 -0.35 -11.62 -8.13
N SER A 47 0.08 -11.67 -6.88
CA SER A 47 -0.78 -11.58 -5.69
C SER A 47 -1.39 -10.18 -5.57
N ALA A 48 -0.63 -9.11 -5.82
CA ALA A 48 -1.16 -7.74 -5.83
C ALA A 48 -2.32 -7.59 -6.83
N ARG A 49 -2.12 -8.04 -8.08
CA ARG A 49 -3.15 -8.02 -9.12
C ARG A 49 -4.35 -8.89 -8.77
N ARG A 50 -4.11 -10.06 -8.15
CA ARG A 50 -5.19 -10.94 -7.68
C ARG A 50 -6.03 -10.25 -6.61
N TYR A 51 -5.40 -9.66 -5.59
CA TYR A 51 -6.12 -8.96 -4.53
C TYR A 51 -6.87 -7.75 -5.07
N TRP A 52 -6.30 -6.98 -6.01
CA TRP A 52 -7.02 -5.90 -6.66
C TRP A 52 -8.34 -6.38 -7.28
N ARG A 53 -8.30 -7.43 -8.11
CA ARG A 53 -9.52 -7.98 -8.73
C ARG A 53 -10.55 -8.44 -7.69
N VAL A 54 -10.11 -9.09 -6.62
CA VAL A 54 -11.01 -9.61 -5.58
C VAL A 54 -11.63 -8.49 -4.75
N MET A 55 -10.83 -7.49 -4.35
CA MET A 55 -11.28 -6.44 -3.43
C MET A 55 -12.01 -5.29 -4.14
N MET A 56 -11.54 -4.93 -5.34
CA MET A 56 -12.09 -3.79 -6.09
C MET A 56 -13.10 -4.23 -7.16
N GLY A 57 -13.02 -5.46 -7.65
CA GLY A 57 -13.89 -5.94 -8.74
C GLY A 57 -13.62 -5.26 -10.09
N THR A 58 -12.49 -4.59 -10.24
CA THR A 58 -12.11 -3.80 -11.43
C THR A 58 -10.85 -4.32 -12.12
N ASP A 59 -10.62 -3.84 -13.34
CA ASP A 59 -9.44 -4.17 -14.13
C ASP A 59 -8.13 -3.74 -13.42
N PRO A 60 -7.16 -4.66 -13.21
CA PRO A 60 -5.84 -4.32 -12.66
C PRO A 60 -4.97 -3.48 -13.61
N GLU A 61 -5.33 -3.30 -14.87
CA GLU A 61 -4.57 -2.48 -15.82
C GLU A 61 -5.00 -1.00 -15.83
N SER A 62 -6.05 -0.62 -15.09
CA SER A 62 -6.45 0.79 -14.96
C SER A 62 -5.35 1.62 -14.28
N ASP A 63 -5.29 2.91 -14.58
CA ASP A 63 -4.23 3.80 -14.08
C ASP A 63 -4.08 3.77 -12.56
N ASP A 64 -5.20 3.80 -11.83
CA ASP A 64 -5.19 3.75 -10.36
C ASP A 64 -4.81 2.36 -9.84
N ALA A 65 -5.27 1.30 -10.50
CA ALA A 65 -4.87 -0.06 -10.15
C ALA A 65 -3.36 -0.23 -10.27
N ARG A 66 -2.77 0.25 -11.37
CA ARG A 66 -1.33 0.16 -11.61
C ARG A 66 -0.53 0.88 -10.54
N LYS A 67 -0.94 2.10 -10.16
CA LYS A 67 -0.30 2.86 -9.06
C LYS A 67 -0.40 2.14 -7.71
N VAL A 68 -1.56 1.57 -7.40
CA VAL A 68 -1.76 0.80 -6.17
C VAL A 68 -0.89 -0.45 -6.18
N ILE A 69 -0.92 -1.23 -7.27
CA ILE A 69 -0.10 -2.44 -7.44
C ILE A 69 1.39 -2.10 -7.30
N THR A 70 1.86 -1.01 -7.92
CA THR A 70 3.25 -0.55 -7.77
C THR A 70 3.61 -0.32 -6.31
N TYR A 71 2.78 0.36 -5.52
CA TYR A 71 3.08 0.55 -4.09
C TYR A 71 3.09 -0.79 -3.34
N LEU A 72 2.10 -1.65 -3.59
CA LEU A 72 2.03 -2.96 -2.93
C LEU A 72 3.30 -3.79 -3.18
N THR A 73 3.84 -3.77 -4.40
CA THR A 73 5.00 -4.58 -4.77
C THR A 73 6.36 -3.92 -4.47
N THR A 74 6.42 -2.60 -4.36
CA THR A 74 7.69 -1.89 -4.11
C THR A 74 7.88 -1.52 -2.64
N VAL A 75 6.81 -1.14 -1.95
CA VAL A 75 6.86 -0.71 -0.55
C VAL A 75 6.50 -1.86 0.39
N LEU A 76 5.54 -2.69 0.00
CA LEU A 76 5.10 -3.87 0.76
C LEU A 76 5.54 -5.19 0.08
N GLY A 77 6.48 -5.10 -0.86
CA GLY A 77 6.95 -6.27 -1.60
C GLY A 77 7.79 -7.21 -0.76
N VAL A 78 7.88 -8.46 -1.21
CA VAL A 78 8.98 -9.34 -0.80
C VAL A 78 10.27 -8.83 -1.44
N SER A 79 11.29 -8.52 -0.64
CA SER A 79 12.64 -8.35 -1.16
C SER A 79 13.07 -9.70 -1.76
N ASP A 80 13.30 -9.74 -3.06
CA ASP A 80 13.76 -10.92 -3.80
C ASP A 80 15.25 -11.18 -3.48
N ASP A 81 15.57 -11.38 -2.20
CA ASP A 81 16.89 -11.87 -1.77
C ASP A 81 16.97 -13.41 -1.95
N GLY A 82 15.89 -14.03 -2.44
CA GLY A 82 15.79 -15.44 -2.81
C GLY A 82 15.85 -15.62 -4.31
N GLY A 83 17.05 -15.50 -4.89
CA GLY A 83 17.33 -15.94 -6.25
C GLY A 83 16.93 -17.41 -6.50
N PRO A 84 17.10 -17.93 -7.73
CA PRO A 84 16.50 -19.19 -8.22
C PRO A 84 16.99 -20.51 -7.55
N ASP A 85 17.43 -20.48 -6.29
CA ASP A 85 18.01 -21.59 -5.54
C ASP A 85 17.37 -21.78 -4.13
N ALA A 86 16.10 -21.40 -3.94
CA ALA A 86 15.31 -21.85 -2.79
C ALA A 86 14.74 -23.26 -3.08
N ILE A 87 15.64 -24.24 -3.08
CA ILE A 87 15.44 -25.68 -3.30
C ILE A 87 14.42 -26.26 -2.32
N ARG A 88 13.35 -26.92 -2.82
CA ARG A 88 13.06 -28.36 -2.67
C ARG A 88 11.59 -28.71 -2.94
#